data_AF-A0A0F9FVN1-F1
#
_entry.id   AF-A0A0F9FVN1-F1
#
_cell.length_a   1.000
_cell.length_b   1.000
_cell.length_c   1.000
_cell.angle_alpha   90.00
_cell.angle_beta   90.00
_cell.angle_gamma   90.00
#
_symmetry.space_group_name_H-M   'P 1'
#
loop_
_entity.id
_entity.type
_entity.pdbx_description
1 polymer ?
#
loop_
_entity_poly.entity_id
_entity_poly.type
_entity_poly.pdbx_seq_one_letter_code
_entity_poly.pdbx_strand_id
1 'polypeptide(L)' 'MNLQEIQDFINVIKSEQKDNEKAHGLEDALRDEFIESISKRKDLLGKKAKLVLSTNKLDFGRWYA' A
#
# COMPACT_ATOMS: atom_id res chain seq x y z
N MET A 1 3.91 -6.29 -8.28
CA MET A 1 2.48 -6.58 -8.32
C MET A 1 2.00 -6.50 -9.76
N ASN A 2 1.39 -7.55 -10.26
CA ASN A 2 0.70 -7.58 -11.54
C ASN A 2 -0.81 -7.36 -11.35
N LEU A 3 -1.56 -7.23 -12.44
CA LEU A 3 -3.00 -6.92 -12.38
C LEU A 3 -3.82 -8.02 -11.69
N GLN A 4 -3.46 -9.29 -11.85
CA GLN A 4 -4.17 -10.40 -11.22
C GLN A 4 -3.95 -10.38 -9.71
N GLU A 5 -2.70 -10.19 -9.27
CA GLU A 5 -2.36 -10.05 -7.84
C GLU A 5 -3.14 -8.90 -7.18
N ILE A 6 -3.25 -7.76 -7.85
CA ILE A 6 -4.05 -6.62 -7.38
C ILE A 6 -5.53 -7.01 -7.25
N GLN A 7 -6.08 -7.68 -8.27
CA GLN A 7 -7.48 -8.09 -8.26
C GLN A 7 -7.79 -9.11 -7.16
N ASP A 8 -6.89 -10.06 -6.92
CA ASP A 8 -7.02 -11.05 -5.86
C ASP A 8 -6.99 -10.38 -4.49
N PHE A 9 -6.08 -9.43 -4.27
CA PHE A 9 -6.01 -8.65 -3.03
C PHE A 9 -7.28 -7.83 -2.79
N ILE A 10 -7.82 -7.19 -3.83
CA ILE A 10 -9.10 -6.48 -3.76
C ILE A 10 -10.25 -7.42 -3.35
N ASN A 11 -10.25 -8.67 -3.85
CA ASN A 11 -11.26 -9.64 -3.46
C ASN A 11 -11.14 -10.05 -1.98
N VAL A 12 -9.92 -10.17 -1.46
CA VAL A 12 -9.67 -10.40 -0.03
C VAL A 12 -10.21 -9.23 0.80
N ILE A 13 -9.90 -7.98 0.45
CA ILE A 13 -10.42 -6.78 1.14
C ILE A 13 -11.95 -6.79 1.16
N LYS A 14 -12.59 -7.07 0.02
CA LYS A 14 -14.06 -7.17 -0.07
C LYS A 14 -14.64 -8.25 0.83
N SER A 15 -13.95 -9.38 0.99
CA SER A 15 -14.41 -10.46 1.87
C SER A 15 -14.34 -10.08 3.36
N GLU A 16 -13.45 -9.15 3.71
CA GLU A 16 -13.21 -8.67 5.07
C GLU A 16 -13.91 -7.33 5.36
N GLN A 17 -14.71 -6.79 4.43
CA GLN A 17 -15.29 -5.43 4.51
C GLN A 17 -16.15 -5.13 5.76
N LYS A 18 -16.55 -6.16 6.52
CA LYS A 18 -17.34 -6.00 7.74
C LYS A 18 -16.48 -5.74 8.98
N ASP A 19 -15.17 -6.00 8.87
CA ASP A 19 -14.17 -5.69 9.88
C ASP A 19 -13.39 -4.47 9.38
N ASN A 20 -13.82 -3.27 9.81
CA ASN A 20 -13.26 -2.02 9.30
C ASN A 20 -11.76 -1.90 9.55
N GLU A 21 -11.28 -2.30 10.72
CA GLU A 21 -9.87 -2.21 11.08
C GLU A 21 -9.04 -3.13 10.17
N LYS A 22 -9.49 -4.38 10.01
CA LYS A 22 -8.83 -5.34 9.13
C LYS A 22 -8.88 -4.92 7.67
N ALA A 23 -10.02 -4.44 7.19
CA ALA A 23 -10.19 -3.97 5.82
C ALA A 23 -9.25 -2.80 5.52
N HIS A 24 -9.17 -1.80 6.40
CA HIS A 24 -8.25 -0.68 6.23
C HIS A 24 -6.78 -1.11 6.28
N GLY A 25 -6.41 -2.02 7.21
CA GLY A 25 -5.05 -2.57 7.24
C GLY A 25 -4.66 -3.28 5.94
N LEU A 26 -5.60 -4.00 5.32
CA LEU A 26 -5.40 -4.65 4.01
C LEU A 26 -5.34 -3.63 2.86
N GLU A 27 -6.13 -2.56 2.89
CA GLU A 27 -6.05 -1.47 1.91
C GLU A 27 -4.69 -0.77 1.93
N ASP A 28 -4.18 -0.47 3.13
CA ASP A 28 -2.88 0.16 3.30
C ASP A 28 -1.76 -0.78 2.84
N ALA A 29 -1.84 -2.08 3.16
CA ALA A 29 -0.91 -3.09 2.66
C ALA A 29 -0.89 -3.15 1.13
N LEU A 30 -2.08 -3.18 0.48
CA LEU A 30 -2.20 -3.18 -0.98
C LEU A 30 -1.52 -1.95 -1.60
N ARG A 31 -1.71 -0.77 -1.00
CA ARG A 31 -1.09 0.47 -1.47
C ARG A 31 0.42 0.42 -1.36
N ASP A 32 0.94 0.00 -0.22
CA ASP A 32 2.37 -0.11 0.02
C ASP A 32 3.05 -1.09 -0.94
N GLU A 33 2.48 -2.29 -1.10
CA GLU A 33 3.01 -3.30 -2.03
C GLU A 33 2.98 -2.82 -3.49
N PHE A 34 1.91 -2.13 -3.88
CA PHE A 34 1.80 -1.56 -5.23
C PHE A 34 2.87 -0.51 -5.47
N ILE A 35 3.03 0.46 -4.55
CA ILE A 35 4.03 1.52 -4.67
C ILE A 35 5.45 0.93 -4.61
N GLU A 36 5.70 -0.05 -3.75
CA GLU A 36 6.97 -0.79 -3.72
C GLU A 36 7.28 -1.44 -5.07
N SER A 37 6.28 -2.04 -5.71
CA SER A 37 6.46 -2.63 -7.04
C SER A 37 6.83 -1.59 -8.11
N ILE A 38 6.23 -0.40 -8.06
CA ILE A 38 6.57 0.73 -8.94
C ILE A 38 7.99 1.24 -8.66
N SER A 39 8.40 1.27 -7.39
CA SER A 39 9.70 1.80 -6.94
C SER A 39 10.89 1.06 -7.56
N LYS A 40 10.69 -0.18 -8.03
CA LYS A 40 11.71 -1.00 -8.71
C LYS A 40 12.06 -0.47 -10.11
N ARG A 41 11.23 0.41 -10.70
CA ARG A 41 11.51 1.04 -11.99
C ARG A 41 12.70 2.01 -11.90
N LYS A 42 13.44 2.17 -13.00
CA LYS A 42 14.61 3.08 -13.09
C LYS A 42 14.25 4.49 -13.60
N ASP A 43 13.01 4.69 -14.04
CA ASP A 43 12.52 5.94 -14.60
C ASP A 43 12.09 6.95 -13.51
N LEU A 44 11.59 8.11 -13.95
CA LEU A 44 11.11 9.15 -13.04
C LEU A 44 9.99 8.64 -12.12
N LEU A 45 9.13 7.75 -12.61
CA LEU A 45 8.03 7.19 -11.84
C LEU A 45 8.56 6.30 -10.69
N GLY A 46 9.55 5.44 -10.97
CA GLY A 46 10.21 4.65 -9.92
C GLY A 46 10.91 5.52 -8.87
N LYS A 47 11.57 6.61 -9.30
CA LYS A 47 12.17 7.59 -8.36
C LYS A 47 11.13 8.26 -7.48
N LYS A 48 9.99 8.68 -8.03
CA LYS A 48 8.86 9.25 -7.28
C LYS A 48 8.31 8.24 -6.26
N ALA A 49 8.10 6.99 -6.67
CA ALA A 49 7.61 5.94 -5.79
C ALA A 49 8.57 5.67 -4.61
N LYS A 50 9.89 5.65 -4.83
CA LYS A 50 10.87 5.56 -3.74
C LYS A 50 10.77 6.71 -2.74
N LEU A 51 10.56 7.93 -3.23
CA LEU A 51 10.39 9.10 -2.37
C LEU A 51 9.10 9.00 -1.54
N VAL A 52 8.00 8.54 -2.15
CA VAL A 52 6.74 8.30 -1.43
C VAL A 52 6.94 7.24 -0.34
N LEU A 53 7.58 6.10 -0.63
CA LEU A 53 7.85 5.05 0.36
C LEU A 53 8.75 5.50 1.52
N SER A 54 9.57 6.54 1.33
CA SER A 54 10.35 7.07 2.46
C SER A 54 9.47 7.69 3.54
N THR A 55 8.20 8.00 3.25
CA THR A 55 7.23 8.49 4.24
C THR A 55 6.91 7.44 5.31
N ASN A 56 7.07 6.14 5.03
CA ASN A 56 6.89 5.07 6.01
C ASN A 56 7.95 5.10 7.12
N LYS A 57 9.05 5.85 6.92
CA LYS A 57 10.09 6.08 7.93
C LYS A 57 9.86 7.37 8.73
N LEU A 58 8.87 8.16 8.36
CA LEU A 58 8.51 9.34 9.13
C LEU A 58 7.79 8.89 10.39
N ASP A 59 8.36 9.26 11.53
CA ASP A 59 7.67 9.12 12.80
C ASP A 59 6.61 10.21 12.90
N PHE A 60 5.39 9.85 12.51
CA PHE A 60 4.22 10.63 12.87
C PHE A 60 3.91 10.29 14.32
N GLY A 61 4.60 10.96 15.25
CA GLY A 61 4.46 10.73 16.69
C GLY A 61 2.99 10.54 17.07
N ARG A 62 2.68 9.39 17.67
CA ARG A 62 1.32 8.86 17.92
C ARG A 62 0.36 9.88 18.55
N TRP A 63 -0.32 10.68 17.74
CA TRP A 63 -1.46 11.54 18.11
C TRP A 63 -2.38 11.54 16.88
N TYR A 64 -3.51 10.84 16.84
CA TYR A 64 -4.50 10.51 17.86
C TYR A 64 -4.99 9.06 17.73
N ALA A 65 -5.25 8.43 18.89
CA ALA A 65 -6.11 7.25 19.01
C ALA A 65 -7.59 7.61 18.81
#